data_AF-A0A380P7C2-F1
#
_entry.id   AF-A0A380P7C2-F1
#
_cell.length_a   1.000
_cell.length_b   1.000
_cell.length_c   1.000
_cell.angle_alpha   90.00
_cell.angle_beta   90.00
_cell.angle_gamma   90.00
#
_symmetry.space_group_name_H-M   'P 1'
#
loop_
_entity.id
_entity.type
_entity.pdbx_description
1 polymer ?
#
loop_
_entity_poly.entity_id
_entity_poly.type
_entity_poly.pdbx_seq_one_letter_code
_entity_poly.pdbx_strand_id
1 'polypeptide(L)' 'MELNTQEIQEILPHRYPMLLVDRVEEITPGQSATGIKM' A
#
# COMPACT_ATOMS: atom_id res chain seq x y z
N MET A 1 9.11 -3.20 -6.06
CA MET A 1 8.03 -2.53 -6.80
C MET A 1 7.51 -1.48 -5.85
N GLU A 2 7.69 -0.22 -6.18
CA GLU A 2 7.19 0.87 -5.35
C GLU A 2 5.75 1.17 -5.75
N LEU A 3 4.86 1.31 -4.77
CA LEU A 3 3.46 1.73 -4.99
C LEU A 3 3.17 2.98 -4.18
N ASN A 4 2.54 3.96 -4.81
CA ASN A 4 2.07 5.18 -4.16
C ASN A 4 0.59 5.06 -3.72
N THR A 5 0.11 6.05 -2.98
CA THR A 5 -1.24 6.03 -2.38
C THR A 5 -2.38 5.93 -3.39
N GLN A 6 -2.19 6.44 -4.62
CA GLN A 6 -3.20 6.34 -5.67
C GLN A 6 -3.28 4.91 -6.22
N GLU A 7 -2.14 4.31 -6.54
CA GLU A 7 -2.05 2.92 -7.02
C GLU A 7 -2.57 1.94 -5.96
N ILE A 8 -2.25 2.18 -4.68
CA ILE A 8 -2.77 1.38 -3.56
C ILE A 8 -4.30 1.46 -3.49
N GLN A 9 -4.90 2.63 -3.75
CA GLN A 9 -6.36 2.80 -3.73
C GLN A 9 -7.05 2.14 -4.93
N GLU A 10 -6.38 2.00 -6.07
CA GLU A 10 -6.91 1.27 -7.22
C GLU A 10 -6.94 -0.24 -6.95
N ILE A 11 -5.99 -0.74 -6.16
CA ILE A 11 -5.87 -2.17 -5.81
C ILE A 11 -6.74 -2.53 -4.59
N LEU A 12 -6.70 -1.71 -3.54
CA LEU A 12 -7.38 -1.97 -2.27
C LEU A 12 -8.70 -1.17 -2.18
N PRO A 13 -9.76 -1.76 -1.62
CA PRO A 13 -11.04 -1.05 -1.44
C PRO A 13 -11.03 -0.07 -0.26
N HIS A 14 -10.01 -0.11 0.61
CA HIS A 14 -9.92 0.75 1.80
C HIS A 14 -9.77 2.23 1.40
N ARG A 15 -10.48 3.10 2.11
CA ARG A 15 -10.44 4.56 1.96
C ARG A 15 -10.35 5.21 3.33
N TYR A 16 -10.24 6.53 3.39
CA TYR A 16 -10.31 7.28 4.64
C TYR A 16 -11.54 6.83 5.48
N PRO A 17 -11.41 6.59 6.80
CA PRO A 17 -10.21 6.75 7.64
C PRO A 17 -9.37 5.46 7.82
N MET A 18 -9.65 4.42 7.03
CA MET A 18 -9.13 3.06 7.22
C MET A 18 -8.02 2.64 6.24
N LEU A 19 -7.66 3.48 5.27
CA LEU A 19 -6.44 3.28 4.50
C LEU A 19 -5.25 3.75 5.35
N LEU A 20 -4.46 2.80 5.85
CA LEU A 20 -3.36 3.06 6.79
C LEU A 20 -1.96 2.83 6.18
N VAL A 21 -1.88 2.84 4.85
CA VAL A 21 -0.63 2.64 4.09
C VAL A 21 -0.60 3.66 2.97
N ASP A 22 0.40 4.55 3.02
CA ASP A 22 0.55 5.64 2.05
C ASP A 22 1.52 5.25 0.93
N ARG A 23 2.54 4.44 1.25
CA ARG A 23 3.53 3.96 0.29
C ARG A 23 3.93 2.52 0.58
N VAL A 24 4.23 1.76 -0.48
CA VAL A 24 4.88 0.44 -0.39
C VAL A 24 6.23 0.51 -1.08
N GLU A 25 7.29 0.08 -0.40
CA GLU A 25 8.67 0.15 -0.91
C GLU A 25 9.13 -1.22 -1.45
N GLU A 26 8.82 -2.29 -0.73
CA GLU A 26 9.23 -3.66 -1.09
C GLU A 26 8.04 -4.62 -1.09
N ILE A 27 8.00 -5.52 -2.07
CA ILE A 27 6.95 -6.55 -2.19
C ILE A 27 7.59 -7.86 -2.64
N THR A 28 7.37 -8.92 -1.87
CA THR A 28 7.62 -10.31 -2.24
C THR A 28 6.26 -11.00 -2.41
N PRO A 29 5.78 -11.20 -3.65
CA PRO A 29 4.43 -11.70 -3.91
C PRO A 29 4.14 -13.02 -3.18
N GLY A 30 3.00 -13.08 -2.50
CA GLY A 30 2.58 -14.26 -1.72
C GLY A 30 3.35 -14.47 -0.41
N GLN A 31 4.29 -13.58 -0.06
CA GLN A 31 5.12 -13.72 1.14
C GLN A 31 5.07 -12.50 2.06
N SER A 32 5.45 -11.31 1.58
CA SER A 32 5.54 -10.11 2.42
C SER A 32 5.52 -8.81 1.62
N ALA A 33 5.21 -7.69 2.29
CA ALA A 33 5.38 -6.35 1.74
C ALA A 33 5.77 -5.37 2.87
N THR A 34 6.58 -4.36 2.54
CA THR A 34 7.03 -3.32 3.47
C THR A 34 6.42 -1.99 3.04
N GLY A 35 5.61 -1.39 3.91
CA GLY A 35 4.93 -0.12 3.64
C GLY A 35 5.13 0.92 4.75
N ILE A 36 4.94 2.18 4.39
CA ILE A 36 5.06 3.34 5.27
C ILE A 36 3.70 4.01 5.42
N LYS A 37 3.40 4.42 6.66
CA LYS A 37 2.29 5.28 7.02
C LYS A 37 2.84 6.64 7.45
N MET A 38 2.37 7.72 6.84
CA MET A 38 2.73 9.10 7.17
C MET A 38 1.56 9.86 7.80
#